data_AF-A0A7Y7H1U6-F1
#
_entry.id   AF-A0A7Y7H1U6-F1
#
_cell.length_a   1.000
_cell.length_b   1.000
_cell.length_c   1.000
_cell.angle_alpha   90.00
_cell.angle_beta   90.00
_cell.angle_gamma   90.00
#
_symmetry.space_group_name_H-M   'P 1'
#
loop_
_entity.id
_entity.type
_entity.pdbx_description
1 polymer ?
#
loop_
_entity_poly.entity_id
_entity_poly.type
_entity_poly.pdbx_seq_one_letter_code
_entity_poly.pdbx_strand_id
1 'polypeptide(L)'
;MKYISYLVLAVVFVAQGVSAQQIVFKDQNLKSALLKRGYDFNKNGEIEVSEIDTVANLNIAKSDIRLLDDLKYFKSLERVYAMSNQIANLDVFFDNNTIKEIYIGGNVLGKKLTLKNLRNLTVLAAAHNDLETVELNGTDSIRQLYLQSNAFKNIKLENLTNLSVLELIDNKALKTIDIRLNVALTYIGLLSTAVSQLDISNNKLLSTFYVSNTVKVIKSAGQENFKSAPVIREIH
;
A
#
# COMPACT_ATOMS: atom_id res chain seq x y z
N MET A 1 21.01 -16.82 78.29
CA MET A 1 19.99 -17.44 77.42
C MET A 1 19.69 -16.47 76.29
N LYS A 2 19.99 -16.89 75.06
CA LYS A 2 19.87 -16.12 73.81
C LYS A 2 18.44 -16.26 73.27
N TYR A 3 17.79 -15.18 72.87
CA TYR A 3 16.84 -15.21 71.76
C TYR A 3 16.96 -13.90 70.97
N ILE A 4 17.62 -14.01 69.83
CA ILE A 4 17.65 -13.02 68.76
C ILE A 4 16.36 -13.24 67.97
N SER A 5 15.44 -12.28 68.03
CA SER A 5 14.23 -12.26 67.21
C SER A 5 14.60 -11.80 65.79
N TYR A 6 14.71 -12.75 64.86
CA TYR A 6 14.80 -12.46 63.44
C TYR A 6 13.43 -12.02 62.93
N LEU A 7 13.29 -10.73 62.62
CA LEU A 7 12.21 -10.23 61.79
C LEU A 7 12.48 -10.70 60.36
N VAL A 8 11.76 -11.73 59.91
CA VAL A 8 11.81 -12.18 58.51
C VAL A 8 11.15 -11.10 57.66
N LEU A 9 11.96 -10.31 56.95
CA LEU A 9 11.51 -9.38 55.93
C LEU A 9 10.97 -10.21 54.76
N ALA A 10 9.65 -10.41 54.69
CA ALA A 10 9.01 -10.98 53.51
C ALA A 10 9.08 -9.97 52.38
N VAL A 11 10.11 -10.07 51.54
CA VAL A 11 10.17 -9.37 50.26
C VAL A 11 9.15 -10.03 49.34
N VAL A 12 7.94 -9.46 49.28
CA VAL A 12 6.97 -9.80 48.24
C VAL A 12 7.51 -9.21 46.94
N PHE A 13 8.15 -10.04 46.13
CA PHE A 13 8.36 -9.74 44.72
C PHE A 13 6.98 -9.75 44.05
N VAL A 14 6.35 -8.59 43.92
CA VAL A 14 5.31 -8.39 42.93
C VAL A 14 6.03 -8.38 41.59
N ALA A 15 6.13 -9.54 40.96
CA ALA A 15 6.39 -9.60 39.53
C ALA A 15 5.25 -8.79 38.88
N GLN A 16 5.55 -7.57 38.45
CA GLN A 16 4.67 -6.88 37.52
C GLN A 16 4.71 -7.69 36.24
N GLY A 17 3.80 -8.66 36.15
CA GLY A 17 3.47 -9.25 34.88
C GLY A 17 3.08 -8.11 33.97
N VAL A 18 3.86 -7.89 32.92
CA VAL A 18 3.38 -7.17 31.75
C VAL A 18 2.17 -7.99 31.30
N SER A 19 0.97 -7.56 31.68
CA SER A 19 -0.24 -8.17 31.14
C SER A 19 -0.18 -7.88 29.65
N ALA A 20 0.08 -8.92 28.86
CA ALA A 20 0.00 -8.86 27.42
C ALA A 20 -1.42 -8.38 27.11
N GLN A 21 -1.54 -7.15 26.59
CA GLN A 21 -2.85 -6.56 26.35
C GLN A 21 -3.48 -7.33 25.19
N GLN A 22 -4.45 -8.19 25.53
CA GLN A 22 -5.21 -8.95 24.54
C GLN A 22 -5.95 -8.00 23.61
N ILE A 23 -5.89 -8.27 22.30
CA ILE A 23 -6.57 -7.48 21.29
C ILE A 23 -7.94 -8.08 21.00
N VAL A 24 -8.99 -7.26 21.10
CA VAL A 24 -10.32 -7.61 20.61
C VAL A 24 -10.43 -7.18 19.15
N PHE A 25 -10.28 -8.12 18.22
CA PHE A 25 -10.37 -7.85 16.78
C PHE A 25 -11.80 -7.56 16.35
N LYS A 26 -12.01 -6.46 15.63
CA LYS A 26 -13.26 -6.16 14.93
C LYS A 26 -13.48 -7.13 13.77
N ASP A 27 -12.41 -7.49 13.07
CA ASP A 27 -12.46 -8.47 11.97
C ASP A 27 -11.92 -9.82 12.42
N GLN A 28 -12.82 -10.80 12.55
CA GLN A 28 -12.45 -12.15 12.98
C GLN A 28 -11.65 -12.92 11.91
N ASN A 29 -11.78 -12.55 10.63
CA ASN A 29 -10.96 -13.11 9.58
C ASN A 29 -9.52 -12.57 9.66
N LEU A 30 -9.32 -11.32 10.08
CA LEU A 30 -7.99 -10.79 10.37
C LEU A 30 -7.34 -11.55 11.55
N LYS A 31 -8.05 -11.74 12.67
CA LYS A 31 -7.55 -12.57 13.78
C LYS A 31 -7.18 -13.97 13.30
N SER A 32 -8.09 -14.64 12.59
CA SER A 32 -7.87 -15.99 12.07
C SER A 32 -6.68 -16.06 11.11
N ALA A 33 -6.49 -15.03 10.27
CA ALA A 33 -5.37 -14.90 9.37
C ALA A 33 -4.03 -14.77 10.11
N LEU A 34 -4.01 -14.04 11.23
CA LEU A 34 -2.84 -13.88 12.09
C LEU A 34 -2.50 -15.20 12.83
N LEU A 35 -3.51 -15.83 13.44
CA LEU A 35 -3.34 -17.14 14.10
C LEU A 35 -2.78 -18.19 13.12
N LYS A 36 -3.38 -18.29 11.92
CA LYS A 36 -2.93 -19.24 10.86
C LYS A 36 -1.49 -18.99 10.41
N ARG A 37 -1.00 -17.75 10.52
CA ARG A 37 0.35 -17.35 10.13
C ARG A 37 1.37 -17.44 11.27
N GLY A 38 0.94 -17.89 12.45
CA GLY A 38 1.81 -18.16 13.58
C GLY A 38 2.21 -16.91 14.37
N TYR A 39 1.38 -15.86 14.35
CA TYR A 39 1.60 -14.69 15.21
C TYR A 39 1.18 -14.93 16.66
N ASP A 40 0.48 -16.02 16.97
CA ASP A 40 0.22 -16.47 18.34
C ASP A 40 1.41 -17.33 18.80
N PHE A 41 2.37 -16.68 19.47
CA PHE A 41 3.63 -17.27 19.89
C PHE A 41 3.47 -18.11 21.16
N ASN A 42 2.57 -17.69 22.05
CA ASN A 42 2.30 -18.40 23.29
C ASN A 42 1.27 -19.55 23.12
N LYS A 43 0.62 -19.63 21.95
CA LYS A 43 -0.36 -20.64 21.52
C LYS A 43 -1.62 -20.66 22.39
N ASN A 44 -2.04 -19.51 22.90
CA ASN A 44 -3.24 -19.41 23.74
C ASN A 44 -4.53 -19.17 22.92
N GLY A 45 -4.44 -19.05 21.60
CA GLY A 45 -5.57 -18.81 20.70
C GLY A 45 -5.97 -17.34 20.55
N GLU A 46 -5.21 -16.43 21.15
CA GLU A 46 -5.38 -14.99 21.09
C GLU A 46 -4.17 -14.34 20.42
N ILE A 47 -4.29 -13.05 20.10
CA ILE A 47 -3.16 -12.24 19.63
C ILE A 47 -3.02 -11.06 20.58
N GLU A 48 -1.79 -10.87 21.05
CA GLU A 48 -1.43 -9.83 21.99
C GLU A 48 -0.53 -8.78 21.32
N VAL A 49 -0.54 -7.55 21.87
CA VAL A 49 0.28 -6.47 21.32
C VAL A 49 1.76 -6.84 21.25
N SER A 50 2.29 -7.55 22.25
CA SER A 50 3.70 -7.98 22.31
C SER A 50 4.09 -8.98 21.22
N GLU A 51 3.13 -9.60 20.53
CA GLU A 51 3.39 -10.55 19.46
C GLU A 51 3.43 -9.87 18.08
N ILE A 52 2.87 -8.66 17.98
CA ILE A 52 2.73 -7.93 16.72
C ILE A 52 3.43 -6.56 16.68
N ASP A 53 3.86 -6.02 17.83
CA ASP A 53 4.42 -4.67 17.91
C ASP A 53 5.75 -4.50 17.17
N THR A 54 6.53 -5.58 17.01
CA THR A 54 7.76 -5.62 16.20
C THR A 54 7.55 -6.06 14.75
N VAL A 55 6.32 -6.39 14.34
CA VAL A 55 6.05 -6.92 12.99
C VAL A 55 6.18 -5.81 11.96
N ALA A 56 7.24 -5.88 11.16
CA ALA A 56 7.49 -4.90 10.09
C ALA A 56 6.82 -5.26 8.76
N ASN A 57 6.56 -6.55 8.52
CA ASN A 57 6.00 -7.05 7.26
C ASN A 57 4.81 -7.97 7.55
N LEU A 58 3.62 -7.56 7.13
CA LEU A 58 2.39 -8.31 7.34
C LEU A 58 1.83 -8.79 6.00
N ASN A 59 1.78 -10.12 5.82
CA ASN A 59 1.00 -10.74 4.76
C ASN A 59 -0.30 -11.27 5.33
N ILE A 60 -1.42 -10.77 4.80
CA ILE A 60 -2.80 -11.16 5.13
C ILE A 60 -3.64 -11.33 3.86
N ALA A 61 -2.99 -11.66 2.74
CA ALA A 61 -3.66 -11.88 1.46
C ALA A 61 -4.60 -13.09 1.51
N LYS A 62 -5.64 -13.11 0.65
CA LYS A 62 -6.55 -14.25 0.43
C LYS A 62 -7.13 -14.82 1.72
N SER A 63 -7.67 -13.93 2.57
CA SER A 63 -8.13 -14.28 3.92
C SER A 63 -9.54 -13.77 4.22
N ASP A 64 -10.31 -13.34 3.21
CA ASP A 64 -11.67 -12.81 3.35
C ASP A 64 -11.82 -11.65 4.36
N ILE A 65 -10.74 -10.88 4.54
CA ILE A 65 -10.70 -9.75 5.49
C ILE A 65 -11.52 -8.59 4.93
N ARG A 66 -12.28 -7.91 5.79
CA ARG A 66 -13.12 -6.75 5.46
C ARG A 66 -12.64 -5.46 6.12
N LEU A 67 -12.15 -5.54 7.36
CA LEU A 67 -11.71 -4.38 8.13
C LEU A 67 -10.23 -4.50 8.51
N LEU A 68 -9.52 -3.38 8.41
CA LEU A 68 -8.13 -3.26 8.82
C LEU A 68 -7.96 -2.42 10.10
N ASP A 69 -9.03 -1.98 10.75
CA ASP A 69 -9.01 -1.12 11.94
C ASP A 69 -8.03 -1.58 13.03
N ASP A 70 -7.88 -2.90 13.20
CA ASP A 70 -7.02 -3.48 14.24
C ASP A 70 -5.53 -3.43 13.88
N LEU A 71 -5.18 -3.05 12.65
CA LEU A 71 -3.78 -2.80 12.28
C LEU A 71 -3.18 -1.58 13.00
N LYS A 72 -3.99 -0.75 13.66
CA LYS A 72 -3.52 0.31 14.57
C LYS A 72 -2.63 -0.20 15.71
N TYR A 73 -2.70 -1.49 16.05
CA TYR A 73 -1.86 -2.09 17.09
C TYR A 73 -0.46 -2.49 16.59
N PHE A 74 -0.22 -2.53 15.27
CA PHE A 74 1.07 -2.88 14.68
C PHE A 74 1.99 -1.65 14.61
N LYS A 75 2.71 -1.38 15.70
CA LYS A 75 3.51 -0.14 15.86
C LYS A 75 4.72 -0.04 14.93
N SER A 76 5.27 -1.16 14.47
CA SER A 76 6.46 -1.19 13.60
C SER A 76 6.15 -1.52 12.14
N LEU A 77 4.87 -1.54 11.75
CA LEU A 77 4.47 -2.03 10.43
C LEU A 77 4.96 -1.11 9.31
N GLU A 78 5.72 -1.68 8.38
CA GLU A 78 6.25 -0.98 7.21
C GLU A 78 5.62 -1.47 5.90
N ARG A 79 5.31 -2.77 5.79
CA ARG A 79 4.78 -3.37 4.56
C ARG A 79 3.53 -4.18 4.82
N VAL A 80 2.50 -3.94 4.02
CA VAL A 80 1.21 -4.63 4.11
C VAL A 80 0.86 -5.28 2.79
N TYR A 81 0.73 -6.61 2.80
CA TYR A 81 0.26 -7.43 1.69
C TYR A 81 -1.14 -7.94 2.00
N ALA A 82 -2.17 -7.24 1.52
CA ALA A 82 -3.58 -7.50 1.80
C ALA A 82 -4.41 -7.75 0.52
N MET A 83 -3.77 -8.27 -0.52
CA MET A 83 -4.40 -8.56 -1.81
C MET A 83 -5.48 -9.65 -1.70
N SER A 84 -6.47 -9.61 -2.59
CA SER A 84 -7.53 -10.61 -2.71
C SER A 84 -8.32 -10.78 -1.39
N ASN A 85 -8.90 -9.70 -0.91
CA ASN A 85 -9.75 -9.66 0.28
C ASN A 85 -11.05 -8.89 -0.06
N GLN A 86 -11.80 -8.48 0.95
CA GLN A 86 -13.05 -7.72 0.84
C GLN A 86 -12.93 -6.36 1.56
N ILE A 87 -11.73 -5.75 1.51
CA ILE A 87 -11.42 -4.50 2.23
C ILE A 87 -12.01 -3.31 1.47
N ALA A 88 -12.70 -2.42 2.20
CA ALA A 88 -13.40 -1.28 1.62
C ALA A 88 -12.72 0.08 1.87
N ASN A 89 -11.84 0.20 2.87
CA ASN A 89 -11.14 1.45 3.17
C ASN A 89 -9.78 1.19 3.81
N LEU A 90 -8.93 2.21 3.82
CA LEU A 90 -7.57 2.19 4.35
C LEU A 90 -7.35 3.27 5.41
N ASP A 91 -8.43 3.72 6.05
CA ASP A 91 -8.43 4.89 6.95
C ASP A 91 -7.54 4.67 8.19
N VAL A 92 -7.34 3.41 8.59
CA VAL A 92 -6.42 3.02 9.66
C VAL A 92 -4.97 3.50 9.44
N PHE A 93 -4.59 3.77 8.19
CA PHE A 93 -3.24 4.24 7.84
C PHE A 93 -3.12 5.75 7.74
N PHE A 94 -4.19 6.53 7.97
CA PHE A 94 -4.08 7.98 7.97
C PHE A 94 -3.09 8.46 9.02
N ASP A 95 -2.26 9.43 8.64
CA ASP A 95 -1.17 9.99 9.47
C ASP A 95 -0.09 8.98 9.90
N ASN A 96 -0.09 7.77 9.33
CA ASN A 96 0.90 6.76 9.64
C ASN A 96 2.29 7.17 9.13
N ASN A 97 3.31 7.02 9.99
CA ASN A 97 4.69 7.40 9.72
C ASN A 97 5.66 6.22 9.60
N THR A 98 5.18 4.97 9.62
CA THR A 98 6.02 3.76 9.48
C THR A 98 5.81 3.05 8.16
N ILE A 99 4.59 3.09 7.61
CA ILE A 99 4.18 2.39 6.40
C ILE A 99 4.93 2.94 5.18
N LYS A 100 5.62 2.03 4.49
CA LYS A 100 6.40 2.26 3.27
C LYS A 100 5.75 1.65 2.04
N GLU A 101 5.03 0.55 2.20
CA GLU A 101 4.48 -0.21 1.06
C GLU A 101 3.09 -0.78 1.38
N ILE A 102 2.13 -0.53 0.49
CA ILE A 102 0.76 -1.07 0.57
C ILE A 102 0.44 -1.83 -0.72
N TYR A 103 0.15 -3.12 -0.59
CA TYR A 103 -0.35 -3.98 -1.66
C TYR A 103 -1.78 -4.43 -1.34
N ILE A 104 -2.76 -3.84 -2.02
CA ILE A 104 -4.19 -3.98 -1.73
C ILE A 104 -5.01 -4.38 -2.98
N GLY A 105 -4.35 -4.95 -4.00
CA GLY A 105 -5.04 -5.32 -5.24
C GLY A 105 -6.12 -6.40 -5.06
N GLY A 106 -7.20 -6.33 -5.83
CA GLY A 106 -8.30 -7.29 -5.75
C GLY A 106 -9.09 -7.16 -4.44
N ASN A 107 -9.57 -5.96 -4.13
CA ASN A 107 -10.41 -5.66 -2.98
C ASN A 107 -11.67 -4.90 -3.44
N VAL A 108 -12.45 -4.38 -2.49
CA VAL A 108 -13.69 -3.63 -2.74
C VAL A 108 -13.58 -2.20 -2.21
N LEU A 109 -12.46 -1.53 -2.48
CA LEU A 109 -12.20 -0.14 -2.06
C LEU A 109 -13.26 0.86 -2.58
N GLY A 110 -14.09 0.45 -3.54
CA GLY A 110 -15.15 1.24 -4.11
C GLY A 110 -14.63 2.25 -5.11
N LYS A 111 -15.40 3.31 -5.38
CA LYS A 111 -15.10 4.26 -6.46
C LYS A 111 -13.98 5.25 -6.14
N LYS A 112 -13.61 5.39 -4.86
CA LYS A 112 -12.65 6.40 -4.40
C LYS A 112 -11.77 5.84 -3.30
N LEU A 113 -10.46 5.86 -3.54
CA LEU A 113 -9.46 5.64 -2.51
C LEU A 113 -8.94 6.98 -1.99
N THR A 114 -8.85 7.13 -0.67
CA THR A 114 -8.24 8.28 -0.02
C THR A 114 -7.09 7.81 0.86
N LEU A 115 -5.94 8.47 0.79
CA LEU A 115 -4.81 8.33 1.71
C LEU A 115 -4.34 9.73 2.12
N LYS A 116 -3.97 9.89 3.40
CA LYS A 116 -3.63 11.19 3.99
C LYS A 116 -2.40 11.10 4.86
N ASN A 117 -1.38 11.90 4.55
CA ASN A 117 -0.18 12.12 5.37
C ASN A 117 0.70 10.88 5.60
N LEU A 118 0.71 9.91 4.66
CA LEU A 118 1.63 8.78 4.70
C LEU A 118 3.00 9.20 4.12
N ARG A 119 3.76 9.99 4.89
CA ARG A 119 5.01 10.64 4.43
C ARG A 119 6.14 9.69 4.05
N ASN A 120 6.03 8.41 4.43
CA ASN A 120 7.03 7.38 4.14
C ASN A 120 6.54 6.37 3.10
N LEU A 121 5.33 6.50 2.57
CA LEU A 121 4.77 5.58 1.58
C LEU A 121 5.51 5.75 0.25
N THR A 122 6.21 4.71 -0.18
CA THR A 122 6.99 4.66 -1.42
C THR A 122 6.32 3.83 -2.51
N VAL A 123 5.51 2.84 -2.12
CA VAL A 123 4.80 1.94 -3.04
C VAL A 123 3.33 1.84 -2.67
N LEU A 124 2.45 2.10 -3.64
CA LEU A 124 1.03 1.81 -3.56
C LEU A 124 0.62 0.94 -4.75
N ALA A 125 0.15 -0.27 -4.47
CA ALA A 125 -0.42 -1.18 -5.46
C ALA A 125 -1.89 -1.48 -5.15
N ALA A 126 -2.80 -0.90 -5.92
CA ALA A 126 -4.24 -0.97 -5.73
C ALA A 126 -4.99 -1.37 -7.03
N ALA A 127 -4.38 -2.28 -7.81
CA ALA A 127 -5.01 -2.83 -9.02
C ALA A 127 -6.32 -3.58 -8.71
N HIS A 128 -7.26 -3.64 -9.67
CA HIS A 128 -8.52 -4.40 -9.52
C HIS A 128 -9.34 -4.01 -8.29
N ASN A 129 -9.80 -2.76 -8.22
CA ASN A 129 -10.59 -2.23 -7.09
C ASN A 129 -11.79 -1.37 -7.52
N ASP A 130 -12.11 -1.31 -8.81
CA ASP A 130 -13.17 -0.47 -9.39
C ASP A 130 -13.03 1.04 -9.09
N LEU A 131 -11.79 1.52 -8.87
CA LEU A 131 -11.51 2.91 -8.54
C LEU A 131 -11.81 3.84 -9.73
N GLU A 132 -12.59 4.89 -9.50
CA GLU A 132 -12.78 5.99 -10.46
C GLU A 132 -11.87 7.19 -10.13
N THR A 133 -11.42 7.32 -8.88
CA THR A 133 -10.57 8.42 -8.42
C THR A 133 -9.70 8.02 -7.22
N VAL A 134 -8.61 8.77 -7.01
CA VAL A 134 -7.70 8.61 -5.89
C VAL A 134 -7.31 9.98 -5.34
N GLU A 135 -7.29 10.12 -4.02
CA GLU A 135 -6.82 11.30 -3.31
C GLU A 135 -5.61 10.94 -2.45
N LEU A 136 -4.44 11.44 -2.85
CA LEU A 136 -3.12 11.07 -2.32
C LEU A 136 -2.45 12.26 -1.61
N ASN A 137 -3.14 12.83 -0.63
CA ASN A 137 -2.71 14.08 0.03
C ASN A 137 -1.59 13.80 1.06
N GLY A 138 -0.47 14.50 0.96
CA GLY A 138 0.66 14.30 1.89
C GLY A 138 1.31 12.93 1.73
N THR A 139 1.36 12.41 0.50
CA THR A 139 1.99 11.13 0.13
C THR A 139 3.07 11.32 -0.94
N ASP A 140 3.73 12.48 -0.91
CA ASP A 140 4.66 12.97 -1.93
C ASP A 140 5.94 12.12 -2.05
N SER A 141 6.13 11.16 -1.13
CA SER A 141 7.18 10.15 -1.13
C SER A 141 6.93 8.98 -2.09
N ILE A 142 5.73 8.84 -2.66
CA ILE A 142 5.40 7.72 -3.57
C ILE A 142 6.35 7.73 -4.77
N ARG A 143 6.97 6.59 -5.02
CA ARG A 143 7.86 6.32 -6.16
C ARG A 143 7.25 5.34 -7.16
N GLN A 144 6.38 4.45 -6.69
CA GLN A 144 5.74 3.44 -7.51
C GLN A 144 4.24 3.40 -7.24
N LEU A 145 3.46 3.60 -8.31
CA LEU A 145 2.00 3.62 -8.26
C LEU A 145 1.42 2.64 -9.28
N TYR A 146 0.80 1.57 -8.78
CA TYR A 146 0.18 0.52 -9.57
C TYR A 146 -1.34 0.55 -9.41
N LEU A 147 -2.04 0.92 -10.48
CA LEU A 147 -3.48 1.20 -10.50
C LEU A 147 -4.18 0.51 -11.69
N GLN A 148 -3.64 -0.62 -12.14
CA GLN A 148 -4.17 -1.40 -13.26
C GLN A 148 -5.62 -1.84 -13.04
N SER A 149 -6.36 -2.02 -14.13
CA SER A 149 -7.70 -2.60 -14.13
C SER A 149 -8.62 -1.94 -13.10
N ASN A 150 -8.74 -0.61 -13.22
CA ASN A 150 -9.68 0.22 -12.50
C ASN A 150 -10.56 0.97 -13.52
N ALA A 151 -11.30 1.98 -13.06
CA ALA A 151 -12.23 2.77 -13.87
C ALA A 151 -11.86 4.26 -13.95
N PHE A 152 -10.57 4.59 -13.85
CA PHE A 152 -10.10 5.98 -13.87
C PHE A 152 -10.50 6.69 -15.17
N LYS A 153 -11.12 7.87 -15.04
CA LYS A 153 -11.40 8.80 -16.16
C LYS A 153 -10.34 9.88 -16.28
N ASN A 154 -9.77 10.25 -15.13
CA ASN A 154 -8.63 11.14 -14.95
C ASN A 154 -7.91 10.72 -13.67
N ILE A 155 -6.67 11.18 -13.51
CA ILE A 155 -5.88 10.99 -12.30
C ILE A 155 -5.06 12.25 -12.05
N LYS A 156 -4.97 12.65 -10.79
CA LYS A 156 -4.16 13.79 -10.33
C LYS A 156 -2.83 13.27 -9.80
N LEU A 157 -1.74 13.79 -10.35
CA LEU A 157 -0.37 13.32 -10.09
C LEU A 157 0.59 14.47 -9.74
N GLU A 158 0.08 15.69 -9.62
CA GLU A 158 0.86 16.93 -9.54
C GLU A 158 1.80 16.97 -8.33
N ASN A 159 1.39 16.34 -7.22
CA ASN A 159 2.18 16.28 -5.99
C ASN A 159 3.21 15.12 -5.98
N LEU A 160 3.09 14.16 -6.91
CA LEU A 160 3.95 12.96 -6.94
C LEU A 160 5.23 13.19 -7.74
N THR A 161 6.00 14.22 -7.39
CA THR A 161 7.20 14.63 -8.13
C THR A 161 8.33 13.58 -8.10
N ASN A 162 8.32 12.69 -7.10
CA ASN A 162 9.24 11.56 -6.96
C ASN A 162 8.81 10.28 -7.70
N LEU A 163 7.66 10.30 -8.39
CA LEU A 163 7.10 9.13 -9.06
C LEU A 163 8.02 8.66 -10.19
N SER A 164 8.57 7.46 -10.05
CA SER A 164 9.44 6.81 -11.05
C SER A 164 8.71 5.76 -11.88
N VAL A 165 7.69 5.11 -11.32
CA VAL A 165 6.91 4.05 -11.97
C VAL A 165 5.44 4.37 -11.83
N LEU A 166 4.75 4.48 -12.97
CA LEU A 166 3.30 4.62 -13.03
C LEU A 166 2.69 3.55 -13.92
N GLU A 167 1.71 2.83 -13.39
CA GLU A 167 1.10 1.73 -14.10
C GLU A 167 -0.43 1.85 -14.03
N LEU A 168 -1.03 2.12 -15.19
CA LEU A 168 -2.45 2.45 -15.40
C LEU A 168 -3.08 1.58 -16.49
N ILE A 169 -2.44 0.46 -16.85
CA ILE A 169 -2.98 -0.50 -17.83
C ILE A 169 -4.44 -0.86 -17.50
N ASP A 170 -5.25 -1.03 -18.56
CA ASP A 170 -6.65 -1.47 -18.46
C ASP A 170 -7.59 -0.48 -17.74
N ASN A 171 -7.23 0.81 -17.71
CA ASN A 171 -8.15 1.89 -17.35
C ASN A 171 -8.85 2.44 -18.61
N LYS A 172 -9.80 1.68 -19.13
CA LYS A 172 -10.45 1.92 -20.43
C LYS A 172 -11.11 3.30 -20.57
N ALA A 173 -11.51 3.91 -19.46
CA ALA A 173 -12.16 5.23 -19.44
C ALA A 173 -11.17 6.41 -19.41
N LEU A 174 -9.87 6.17 -19.22
CA LEU A 174 -8.85 7.21 -19.09
C LEU A 174 -8.52 7.78 -20.47
N LYS A 175 -8.88 9.04 -20.70
CA LYS A 175 -8.72 9.71 -22.01
C LYS A 175 -7.52 10.63 -22.11
N THR A 176 -7.09 11.17 -20.98
CA THR A 176 -5.98 12.12 -20.89
C THR A 176 -5.19 11.86 -19.63
N ILE A 177 -3.91 12.18 -19.67
CA ILE A 177 -3.03 12.10 -18.51
C ILE A 177 -2.05 13.28 -18.56
N ASP A 178 -1.86 13.94 -17.42
CA ASP A 178 -0.85 14.98 -17.27
C ASP A 178 0.29 14.43 -16.40
N ILE A 179 1.48 14.32 -16.98
CA ILE A 179 2.69 13.86 -16.30
C ILE A 179 3.80 14.91 -16.29
N ARG A 180 3.47 16.17 -16.59
CA ARG A 180 4.46 17.25 -16.81
C ARG A 180 5.32 17.53 -15.57
N LEU A 181 4.80 17.26 -14.37
CA LEU A 181 5.49 17.45 -13.09
C LEU A 181 6.18 16.19 -12.57
N ASN A 182 5.90 15.02 -13.15
CA ASN A 182 6.47 13.73 -12.74
C ASN A 182 7.79 13.47 -13.49
N VAL A 183 8.74 14.40 -13.36
CA VAL A 183 10.01 14.41 -14.11
C VAL A 183 10.93 13.23 -13.77
N ALA A 184 10.68 12.57 -12.63
CA ALA A 184 11.39 11.37 -12.19
C ALA A 184 10.93 10.07 -12.87
N LEU A 185 9.86 10.10 -13.68
CA LEU A 185 9.32 8.90 -14.33
C LEU A 185 10.37 8.24 -15.23
N THR A 186 10.62 6.95 -14.96
CA THR A 186 11.43 6.06 -15.81
C THR A 186 10.57 5.06 -16.56
N TYR A 187 9.37 4.76 -16.04
CA TYR A 187 8.41 3.82 -16.58
C TYR A 187 6.97 4.37 -16.56
N ILE A 188 6.23 4.19 -17.65
CA ILE A 188 4.77 4.38 -17.67
C ILE A 188 4.01 3.33 -18.49
N GLY A 189 2.99 2.71 -17.89
CA GLY A 189 2.09 1.75 -18.55
C GLY A 189 0.69 2.33 -18.77
N LEU A 190 0.24 2.38 -20.02
CA LEU A 190 -1.05 2.95 -20.46
C LEU A 190 -1.74 2.08 -21.54
N LEU A 191 -1.38 0.80 -21.68
CA LEU A 191 -2.09 -0.11 -22.58
C LEU A 191 -3.55 -0.27 -22.14
N SER A 192 -4.44 -0.51 -23.10
CA SER A 192 -5.87 -0.66 -22.83
C SER A 192 -6.51 0.56 -22.13
N THR A 193 -5.98 1.77 -22.39
CA THR A 193 -6.61 3.05 -22.04
C THR A 193 -7.21 3.72 -23.28
N ALA A 194 -7.98 4.80 -23.09
CA ALA A 194 -8.49 5.64 -24.17
C ALA A 194 -7.64 6.90 -24.41
N VAL A 195 -6.39 6.91 -23.92
CA VAL A 195 -5.46 8.04 -24.12
C VAL A 195 -5.13 8.16 -25.61
N SER A 196 -5.35 9.34 -26.18
CA SER A 196 -5.06 9.61 -27.60
C SER A 196 -3.73 10.32 -27.82
N GLN A 197 -3.25 11.03 -26.80
CA GLN A 197 -2.00 11.78 -26.83
C GLN A 197 -1.28 11.63 -25.49
N LEU A 198 0.03 11.42 -25.56
CA LEU A 198 0.92 11.41 -24.39
C LEU A 198 2.05 12.41 -24.61
N ASP A 199 2.11 13.45 -23.79
CA ASP A 199 3.22 14.40 -23.79
C ASP A 199 4.29 13.96 -22.79
N ILE A 200 5.46 13.60 -23.31
CA ILE A 200 6.62 13.18 -22.51
C ILE A 200 7.75 14.22 -22.54
N SER A 201 7.51 15.42 -23.06
CA SER A 201 8.56 16.43 -23.29
C SER A 201 9.34 16.82 -22.04
N ASN A 202 8.72 16.77 -20.86
CA ASN A 202 9.35 17.04 -19.57
C ASN A 202 9.95 15.80 -18.89
N ASN A 203 9.60 14.59 -19.32
CA ASN A 203 9.99 13.33 -18.67
C ASN A 203 11.28 12.78 -19.28
N LYS A 204 12.38 13.50 -19.05
CA LYS A 204 13.69 13.21 -19.66
C LYS A 204 14.31 11.87 -19.23
N LEU A 205 13.92 11.35 -18.07
CA LEU A 205 14.37 10.07 -17.54
C LEU A 205 13.53 8.88 -18.00
N LEU A 206 12.45 9.13 -18.76
CA LEU A 206 11.57 8.07 -19.22
C LEU A 206 12.34 7.13 -20.16
N SER A 207 12.42 5.85 -19.84
CA SER A 207 13.15 4.87 -20.64
C SER A 207 12.22 3.85 -21.26
N THR A 208 11.10 3.58 -20.59
CA THR A 208 10.13 2.56 -20.99
C THR A 208 8.73 3.15 -20.90
N PHE A 209 7.95 3.04 -21.98
CA PHE A 209 6.54 3.39 -21.96
C PHE A 209 5.73 2.45 -22.84
N TYR A 210 4.61 1.96 -22.30
CA TYR A 210 3.69 1.08 -22.99
C TYR A 210 2.41 1.84 -23.30
N VAL A 211 2.18 2.13 -24.59
CA VAL A 211 1.00 2.83 -25.09
C VAL A 211 0.47 2.09 -26.32
N SER A 212 -0.83 2.24 -26.61
CA SER A 212 -1.38 1.75 -27.89
C SER A 212 -0.66 2.42 -29.07
N ASN A 213 -0.55 1.71 -30.20
CA ASN A 213 0.02 2.25 -31.44
C ASN A 213 -0.75 3.47 -31.99
N THR A 214 -1.98 3.69 -31.51
CA THR A 214 -2.81 4.85 -31.88
C THR A 214 -2.47 6.12 -31.11
N VAL A 215 -1.62 6.04 -30.06
CA VAL A 215 -1.30 7.19 -29.21
C VAL A 215 -0.27 8.09 -29.90
N LYS A 216 -0.61 9.37 -30.07
CA LYS A 216 0.35 10.39 -30.50
C LYS A 216 1.28 10.74 -29.35
N VAL A 217 2.56 10.40 -29.47
CA VAL A 217 3.57 10.75 -28.47
C VAL A 217 4.22 12.09 -28.82
N ILE A 218 4.07 13.08 -27.95
CA ILE A 218 4.76 14.38 -28.05
C ILE A 218 6.09 14.28 -27.32
N LYS A 219 7.15 14.66 -28.01
CA LYS A 219 8.55 14.57 -27.56
C LYS A 219 9.20 15.94 -27.61
N SER A 220 10.35 16.06 -26.99
CA SER A 220 11.24 17.21 -27.10
C SER A 220 12.63 16.79 -27.58
N ALA A 221 13.52 17.76 -27.77
CA ALA A 221 14.90 17.49 -28.15
C ALA A 221 15.58 16.50 -27.16
N GLY A 222 16.26 15.49 -27.70
CA GLY A 222 16.92 14.41 -26.97
C GLY A 222 16.05 13.17 -26.71
N GLN A 223 14.78 13.17 -27.14
CA GLN A 223 13.85 12.03 -26.98
C GLN A 223 13.44 11.42 -28.33
N GLU A 224 14.13 11.76 -29.42
CA GLU A 224 13.76 11.38 -30.79
C GLU A 224 13.68 9.86 -30.93
N ASN A 225 14.63 9.15 -30.30
CA ASN A 225 14.77 7.70 -30.36
C ASN A 225 13.84 6.92 -29.42
N PHE A 226 13.04 7.62 -28.59
CA PHE A 226 12.13 6.95 -27.66
C PHE A 226 11.07 6.21 -28.46
N LYS A 227 11.05 4.89 -28.36
CA LYS A 227 10.02 4.05 -28.99
C LYS A 227 9.14 3.49 -27.88
N SER A 228 7.84 3.38 -28.15
CA SER A 228 6.97 2.62 -27.26
C SER A 228 7.50 1.18 -27.21
N ALA A 229 7.49 0.61 -26.02
CA ALA A 229 7.87 -0.78 -25.86
C ALA A 229 6.89 -1.66 -26.67
N PRO A 230 7.38 -2.71 -27.34
CA PRO A 230 6.55 -3.56 -28.18
C PRO A 230 5.42 -4.15 -27.34
N VAL A 231 4.19 -4.06 -27.85
CA VAL A 231 3.05 -4.73 -27.26
C VAL A 231 3.20 -6.22 -27.57
N ILE A 232 3.77 -6.97 -26.63
CA ILE A 232 3.69 -8.42 -26.67
C ILE A 232 2.22 -8.71 -26.37
N ARG A 233 1.48 -9.23 -27.36
CA ARG A 233 0.10 -9.67 -27.14
C ARG A 233 0.14 -10.72 -26.02
N GLU A 234 -0.39 -10.41 -24.85
CA GLU A 234 -0.62 -11.44 -23.84
C GLU A 234 -1.65 -12.42 -24.39
N ILE A 235 -1.30 -13.70 -24.30
CA ILE A 235 -2.10 -14.84 -24.73
C ILE A 235 -3.19 -15.02 -23.66
N HIS A 236 -4.43 -14.70 -24.04
CA HIS A 236 -5.74 -15.04 -23.46
C HIS A 236 -5.86 -15.24 -21.94
#